data_AF-A0A3C0C4C8-F1
#
_entry.id   AF-A0A3C0C4C8-F1
#
_cell.length_a   1.000
_cell.length_b   1.000
_cell.length_c   1.000
_cell.angle_alpha   90.00
_cell.angle_beta   90.00
_cell.angle_gamma   90.00
#
_symmetry.space_group_name_H-M   'P 1'
#
loop_
_entity.id
_entity.type
_entity.pdbx_description
1 polymer ?
#
loop_
_entity_poly.entity_id
_entity_poly.type
_entity_poly.pdbx_seq_one_letter_code
_entity_poly.pdbx_strand_id
1 'polypeptide(L)' 'MFLVDTHCHLNKEYYPDGLSKVFENALKCDVRRLLFASADLASTREAVALAEKHEGMPEIWALAGVHP' A
#
# COMPACT_ATOMS: atom_id res chain seq x y z
N MET A 1 18.55 7.30 -6.04
CA MET A 1 17.38 8.15 -5.75
C MET A 1 16.14 7.31 -6.02
N PHE A 2 15.11 7.33 -5.17
CA PHE A 2 13.82 6.66 -5.43
C PHE A 2 12.68 7.53 -4.90
N LEU A 3 11.47 7.29 -5.38
CA LEU A 3 10.26 8.00 -4.98
C LEU A 3 9.50 7.20 -3.91
N VAL A 4 8.87 7.94 -2.99
CA VAL A 4 7.96 7.40 -1.98
C VAL A 4 6.57 7.92 -2.29
N ASP A 5 5.63 7.02 -2.52
CA ASP A 5 4.22 7.39 -2.49
C ASP A 5 3.78 7.45 -1.02
N THR A 6 3.63 8.67 -0.51
CA THR A 6 3.33 8.91 0.90
C THR A 6 1.86 8.71 1.26
N HIS A 7 0.98 8.52 0.27
CA HIS A 7 -0.46 8.35 0.50
C HIS A 7 -1.14 7.67 -0.69
N CYS A 8 -1.36 6.37 -0.58
CA CYS A 8 -2.12 5.61 -1.57
C CYS A 8 -3.11 4.65 -0.89
N HIS A 9 -4.29 4.47 -1.48
CA HIS A 9 -5.24 3.46 -1.04
C HIS A 9 -4.96 2.15 -1.78
N LEU A 10 -4.56 1.10 -1.07
CA LEU A 10 -4.26 -0.23 -1.62
C LEU A 10 -5.31 -1.28 -1.22
N ASN A 11 -6.52 -0.83 -0.86
CA ASN A 11 -7.60 -1.70 -0.42
C ASN A 11 -7.97 -2.73 -1.48
N LYS A 12 -8.31 -3.93 -1.03
CA LYS A 12 -8.81 -5.03 -1.86
C LYS A 12 -10.08 -4.65 -2.63
N GLU A 13 -10.87 -3.71 -2.11
CA GLU A 13 -12.02 -3.16 -2.82
C GLU A 13 -11.63 -2.52 -4.16
N TYR A 14 -10.51 -1.79 -4.20
CA TYR A 14 -10.00 -1.15 -5.42
C TYR A 14 -9.16 -2.09 -6.29
N TYR A 15 -8.58 -3.12 -5.69
CA TYR A 15 -7.71 -4.10 -6.35
C TYR A 15 -8.18 -5.54 -6.08
N PRO A 16 -9.37 -5.95 -6.60
CA PRO A 16 -9.93 -7.26 -6.33
C PRO A 16 -9.04 -8.42 -6.83
N ASP A 17 -8.27 -8.16 -7.90
CA ASP A 17 -7.33 -9.11 -8.51
C ASP A 17 -5.93 -9.06 -7.88
N GLY A 18 -5.74 -8.22 -6.84
CA GLY A 18 -4.47 -8.03 -6.13
C GLY A 18 -3.56 -6.94 -6.72
N LEU A 19 -2.40 -6.77 -6.09
CA LEU A 19 -1.52 -5.61 -6.27
C LEU A 19 -0.32 -5.86 -7.21
N SER A 20 -0.17 -7.07 -7.77
CA SER A 20 1.01 -7.42 -8.56
C SER A 20 1.28 -6.44 -9.71
N LYS A 21 0.23 -6.02 -10.43
CA LYS A 21 0.37 -5.04 -11.52
C LYS A 21 0.68 -3.63 -11.02
N VAL A 22 0.12 -3.25 -9.87
CA VAL A 22 0.40 -1.97 -9.21
C VAL A 22 1.89 -1.89 -8.85
N PHE A 23 2.42 -2.95 -8.24
CA PHE A 23 3.82 -3.05 -7.86
C PHE A 23 4.76 -3.02 -9.07
N GLU A 24 4.45 -3.77 -10.13
CA GLU A 24 5.22 -3.74 -11.38
C GLU A 24 5.30 -2.32 -11.96
N ASN A 25 4.18 -1.59 -11.97
CA ASN A 25 4.12 -0.23 -12.50
C ASN A 25 4.85 0.77 -11.59
N ALA A 26 4.68 0.66 -10.27
CA ALA A 26 5.38 1.50 -9.29
C ALA A 26 6.90 1.41 -9.47
N LEU A 27 7.42 0.19 -9.58
CA LEU A 27 8.86 -0.06 -9.76
C LEU A 27 9.40 0.47 -11.09
N LYS A 28 8.60 0.42 -12.19
CA LYS A 28 8.98 1.03 -13.48
C LYS A 28 9.10 2.56 -13.41
N CYS A 29 8.45 3.19 -12.44
CA CYS A 29 8.47 4.64 -12.22
C CYS A 29 9.40 5.05 -11.06
N ASP A 30 10.28 4.15 -10.59
CA ASP A 30 11.14 4.35 -9.42
C ASP A 30 10.40 4.68 -8.10
N VAL A 31 9.10 4.36 -8.02
CA VAL A 31 8.34 4.37 -6.76
C VAL A 31 8.62 3.05 -6.04
N ARG A 32 9.45 3.11 -4.99
CA ARG A 32 9.94 1.90 -4.29
C ARG A 32 9.38 1.75 -2.88
N ARG A 33 8.60 2.71 -2.40
CA ARG A 33 7.92 2.66 -1.11
C ARG A 33 6.52 3.24 -1.23
N LEU A 34 5.55 2.55 -0.66
CA LEU A 34 4.14 2.92 -0.66
C LEU A 34 3.64 2.97 0.79
N LEU A 35 2.98 4.07 1.16
CA LEU A 35 2.29 4.22 2.42
C LEU A 35 0.79 3.98 2.20
N PHE A 36 0.29 2.85 2.68
CA PHE A 36 -1.11 2.48 2.58
C PHE A 36 -1.95 3.31 3.56
N ALA A 37 -2.68 4.28 3.01
CA ALA A 37 -3.65 5.10 3.71
C ALA A 37 -4.92 4.30 4.06
N SER A 38 -5.10 3.97 5.32
CA SER A 38 -6.37 3.48 5.87
C SER A 38 -7.32 4.63 6.23
N ALA A 39 -8.61 4.33 6.33
CA ALA A 39 -9.66 5.29 6.67
C ALA A 39 -10.49 4.90 7.90
N ASP A 40 -10.38 3.65 8.37
CA ASP A 40 -11.12 3.13 9.52
C ASP A 40 -10.40 1.90 10.13
N LEU A 41 -11.00 1.27 11.13
CA LEU A 41 -10.43 0.09 11.77
C LEU A 41 -10.30 -1.10 10.80
N ALA A 42 -11.22 -1.27 9.85
CA ALA A 42 -11.21 -2.39 8.92
C ALA A 42 -10.05 -2.25 7.92
N SER A 43 -9.95 -1.10 7.28
CA SER A 43 -8.86 -0.74 6.37
C SER A 43 -7.50 -0.64 7.08
N THR A 44 -7.46 -0.24 8.36
CA THR A 44 -6.22 -0.28 9.16
C THR A 44 -5.71 -1.71 9.30
N ARG A 45 -6.59 -2.67 9.64
CA ARG A 45 -6.22 -4.09 9.75
C ARG A 45 -5.74 -4.65 8.42
N GLU A 46 -6.38 -4.26 7.33
CA GLU A 46 -5.96 -4.62 5.99
C GLU A 46 -4.55 -4.08 5.66
N ALA A 47 -4.29 -2.80 5.95
CA ALA A 47 -3.00 -2.17 5.71
C ALA A 47 -1.86 -2.83 6.51
N VAL A 48 -2.09 -3.09 7.80
CA VAL A 48 -1.12 -3.80 8.65
C VAL A 48 -0.87 -5.21 8.13
N ALA A 49 -1.93 -5.96 7.81
CA ALA A 49 -1.78 -7.33 7.30
C ALA A 49 -1.04 -7.39 5.96
N LEU A 50 -1.22 -6.39 5.09
CA LEU A 50 -0.45 -6.29 3.85
C LEU A 50 1.02 -5.97 4.13
N ALA A 51 1.30 -4.98 4.98
CA ALA A 51 2.66 -4.57 5.33
C ALA A 51 3.45 -5.69 6.02
N GLU A 52 2.82 -6.47 6.91
CA GLU A 52 3.45 -7.61 7.58
C GLU A 52 3.75 -8.78 6.63
N LYS A 53 2.86 -9.05 5.67
CA LYS A 53 3.00 -10.20 4.75
C LYS A 53 3.88 -9.89 3.54
N HIS A 54 4.01 -8.61 3.17
CA HIS A 54 4.76 -8.21 1.99
C HIS A 54 6.22 -7.93 2.33
N GLU A 55 7.08 -8.91 2.07
CA GLU A 55 8.54 -8.79 2.23
C GLU A 55 9.26 -8.33 0.95
N GLY A 56 8.51 -8.10 -0.13
CA GLY A 56 9.02 -7.79 -1.47
C GLY A 56 9.22 -6.30 -1.75
N MET A 57 9.30 -5.98 -3.05
CA MET A 57 9.32 -4.61 -3.55
C MET A 57 8.02 -4.31 -4.33
N PRO A 58 7.46 -3.08 -4.22
CA PRO A 58 7.91 -1.95 -3.40
C PRO A 58 7.67 -2.18 -1.90
N GLU A 59 8.47 -1.55 -1.03
CA GLU A 59 8.26 -1.57 0.42
C GLU A 59 6.86 -1.05 0.76
N ILE A 60 6.12 -1.78 1.60
CA ILE A 60 4.78 -1.38 2.04
C ILE A 60 4.81 -0.96 3.51
N TRP A 61 4.26 0.21 3.79
CA TRP A 61 4.08 0.73 5.15
C TRP A 61 2.60 0.98 5.41
N ALA A 62 2.14 0.64 6.61
CA ALA A 62 0.76 0.85 7.01
C ALA A 62 0.60 2.21 7.71
N LEU A 63 -0.40 3.00 7.30
CA LEU A 63 -0.92 4.11 8.08
C LEU A 63 -2.18 3.64 8.81
N ALA A 64 -2.32 4.00 10.09
CA ALA A 64 -3.48 3.66 10.92
C ALA A 64 -4.20 4.95 11.35
N GLY A 65 -5.51 5.03 11.11
CA GLY A 65 -6.31 6.19 11.46
C GLY A 65 -7.79 6.00 11.15
N VAL A 66 -8.61 6.93 11.64
CA VAL A 66 -10.03 7.06 11.27
C VAL A 66 -10.19 8.37 10.52
N HIS A 67 -10.63 8.30 9.28
CA HIS A 67 -10.91 9.47 8.45
C HIS A 67 -12.24 10.12 8.89
N PRO A 68 -12.36 11.46 8.84
CA PRO A 68 -13.63 12.17 9.08
C PRO A 68 -14.78 11.72 8.18
#